data_AF-A0A922VGZ5-F1
#
_entry.id   AF-A0A922VGZ5-F1
#
_cell.length_a   1.000
_cell.length_b   1.000
_cell.length_c   1.000
_cell.angle_alpha   90.00
_cell.angle_beta   90.00
_cell.angle_gamma   90.00
#
_symmetry.space_group_name_H-M   'P 1'
#
loop_
_entity.id
_entity.type
_entity.pdbx_description
1 polymer ?
#
loop_
_entity_poly.entity_id
_entity_poly.type
_entity_poly.pdbx_seq_one_letter_code
_entity_poly.pdbx_strand_id
1 'polypeptide(L)'
;MTATVAQAATLASGKGHRDENFPVASFLLKAEYRSPVMAFYHFARAADDVADNAIAPAADKLALLAAMRAAISGTGTASAEGVALRQTLNQHRLSPQHALDLLTAFERDCTVDRYATWDDLMDYCRYSAAPVGRYVLDVHGEDRA
;
A
#
# COMPACT_ATOMS: atom_id res chain seq x y z
N MET A 1 -9.24 4.90 26.50
CA MET A 1 -8.49 4.16 25.45
C MET A 1 -9.00 4.60 24.09
N THR A 2 -8.67 5.83 23.68
CA THR A 2 -9.21 6.53 22.50
C THR A 2 -8.06 7.23 21.76
N ALA A 3 -6.96 6.50 21.54
CA ALA A 3 -5.71 7.07 21.01
C ALA A 3 -5.29 6.51 19.63
N THR A 4 -6.12 5.70 18.96
CA THR A 4 -5.70 4.99 17.74
C THR A 4 -6.05 5.70 16.43
N VAL A 5 -7.06 6.57 16.41
CA VAL A 5 -7.53 7.20 15.16
C VAL A 5 -6.78 8.51 14.85
N ALA A 6 -6.33 9.23 15.88
CA ALA A 6 -5.66 10.53 15.71
C ALA A 6 -4.21 10.42 15.21
N GLN A 7 -3.54 9.27 15.44
CA GLN A 7 -2.11 9.14 15.17
C GLN A 7 -1.80 8.87 13.69
N ALA A 8 -2.65 8.12 12.98
CA ALA A 8 -2.50 7.85 11.54
C ALA A 8 -2.62 9.12 10.68
N ALA A 9 -3.60 9.99 10.99
CA ALA A 9 -3.81 11.25 10.27
C ALA A 9 -2.67 12.27 10.46
N THR A 10 -1.86 12.11 11.50
CA THR A 10 -0.74 13.02 11.81
C THR A 10 0.54 12.64 11.06
N LEU A 11 0.60 11.44 10.48
CA LEU A 11 1.79 10.90 9.81
C LEU A 11 1.66 10.86 8.29
N ALA A 12 0.47 11.14 7.75
CA ALA A 12 0.27 11.29 6.31
C ALA A 12 1.07 12.49 5.81
N SER A 13 1.93 12.27 4.81
CA SER A 13 2.63 13.35 4.14
C SER A 13 1.58 14.20 3.45
N GLY A 14 1.50 15.49 3.79
CA GLY A 14 0.51 16.43 3.24
C GLY A 14 0.63 16.70 1.74
N LYS A 15 1.32 15.84 0.98
CA LYS A 15 1.49 15.89 -0.47
C LYS A 15 0.33 15.16 -1.14
N GLY A 16 -0.34 15.85 -2.06
CA GLY A 16 -1.46 15.29 -2.80
C GLY A 16 -1.06 14.79 -4.18
N HIS A 17 -2.03 14.26 -4.93
CA HIS A 17 -1.88 13.81 -6.34
C HIS A 17 -1.32 14.87 -7.32
N ARG A 18 -1.17 16.13 -6.89
CA ARG A 18 -0.66 17.25 -7.71
C ARG A 18 0.85 17.42 -7.60
N ASP A 19 1.49 16.77 -6.61
CA ASP A 19 2.92 16.92 -6.30
C ASP A 19 3.76 15.72 -6.76
N GLU A 20 3.20 14.78 -7.54
CA GLU A 20 3.87 13.55 -7.96
C GLU A 20 4.12 13.45 -9.48
N ASN A 21 5.23 12.80 -9.85
CA ASN A 21 5.70 12.60 -11.24
C ASN A 21 4.85 11.60 -12.05
N PHE A 22 3.79 11.04 -11.46
CA PHE A 22 2.90 10.10 -12.08
C PHE A 22 1.48 10.66 -11.99
N PRO A 23 0.88 11.18 -13.07
CA PRO A 23 -0.57 11.29 -13.10
C PRO A 23 -1.10 9.86 -13.08
N VAL A 24 -1.28 9.26 -11.90
CA VAL A 24 -1.74 7.86 -11.73
C VAL A 24 -3.10 7.66 -12.41
N ALA A 25 -3.88 8.74 -12.52
CA ALA A 25 -5.05 8.84 -13.39
C ALA A 25 -4.70 9.35 -14.81
N SER A 26 -3.66 8.77 -15.42
CA SER A 26 -3.20 9.14 -16.77
C SER A 26 -4.33 8.90 -17.78
N PHE A 27 -4.41 9.74 -18.82
CA PHE A 27 -5.29 9.51 -19.96
C PHE A 27 -5.05 8.13 -20.61
N LEU A 28 -3.86 7.55 -20.40
CA LEU A 28 -3.48 6.21 -20.87
C LEU A 28 -4.33 5.09 -20.25
N LEU A 29 -4.87 5.26 -19.03
CA LEU A 29 -5.76 4.27 -18.41
C LEU A 29 -7.20 4.52 -18.85
N LYS A 30 -7.87 3.46 -19.33
CA LYS A 30 -9.32 3.49 -19.60
C LYS A 30 -10.06 3.84 -18.31
N ALA A 31 -11.13 4.65 -18.44
CA ALA A 31 -11.84 5.22 -17.29
C ALA A 31 -12.31 4.18 -16.27
N GLU A 32 -12.71 2.99 -16.74
CA GLU A 32 -13.17 1.86 -15.92
C GLU A 32 -12.09 1.29 -14.97
N TYR A 33 -10.81 1.43 -15.29
CA TYR A 33 -9.70 0.91 -14.48
C TYR A 33 -9.11 1.95 -13.51
N ARG A 34 -9.49 3.23 -13.65
CA ARG A 34 -8.91 4.31 -12.84
C ARG A 34 -9.25 4.17 -11.36
N SER A 35 -10.50 3.80 -11.04
CA SER A 35 -10.95 3.65 -9.65
C SER A 35 -10.11 2.62 -8.87
N PRO A 36 -9.97 1.36 -9.32
CA PRO A 36 -9.14 0.37 -8.59
C PRO A 36 -7.66 0.73 -8.56
N VAL A 37 -7.11 1.35 -9.60
CA VAL A 37 -5.71 1.82 -9.62
C VAL A 37 -5.49 2.94 -8.60
N MET A 38 -6.37 3.95 -8.56
CA MET A 38 -6.26 5.06 -7.62
C MET A 38 -6.43 4.61 -6.18
N ALA A 39 -7.38 3.71 -5.89
CA ALA A 39 -7.56 3.16 -4.55
C ALA A 39 -6.31 2.41 -4.05
N PHE A 40 -5.69 1.61 -4.92
CA PHE A 40 -4.47 0.88 -4.60
C PHE A 40 -3.29 1.83 -4.38
N TYR A 41 -3.15 2.82 -5.25
CA TYR A 41 -2.12 3.85 -5.11
C TYR A 41 -2.26 4.65 -3.81
N HIS A 42 -3.46 5.10 -3.45
CA HIS A 42 -3.69 5.81 -2.19
C HIS A 42 -3.34 4.96 -0.96
N PHE A 43 -3.70 3.67 -0.99
CA PHE A 43 -3.31 2.74 0.06
C PHE A 43 -1.79 2.55 0.14
N ALA A 44 -1.13 2.32 -1.00
CA ALA A 44 0.31 2.15 -1.05
C ALA A 44 1.06 3.39 -0.55
N ARG A 45 0.63 4.59 -0.98
CA ARG A 45 1.22 5.86 -0.57
C ARG A 45 1.06 6.12 0.92
N ALA A 46 -0.10 5.78 1.49
CA ALA A 46 -0.31 5.91 2.94
C ALA A 46 0.59 4.95 3.74
N ALA A 47 0.78 3.72 3.26
CA ALA A 47 1.66 2.75 3.91
C ALA A 47 3.14 3.16 3.81
N ASP A 48 3.54 3.67 2.64
CA ASP A 48 4.86 4.26 2.39
C ASP A 48 5.15 5.44 3.32
N ASP A 49 4.21 6.38 3.45
CA ASP A 49 4.32 7.51 4.40
C ASP A 49 4.50 7.06 5.86
N VAL A 50 3.84 5.96 6.26
CA VAL A 50 4.02 5.37 7.59
C VAL A 50 5.44 4.82 7.75
N ALA A 51 5.93 4.06 6.77
CA ALA A 51 7.26 3.45 6.80
C ALA A 51 8.37 4.51 6.78
N ASP A 52 8.25 5.53 5.93
CA ASP A 52 9.24 6.59 5.73
C ASP A 52 9.24 7.67 6.82
N ASN A 53 8.30 7.62 7.77
CA ASN A 53 8.22 8.65 8.80
C ASN A 53 9.52 8.74 9.62
N ALA A 54 10.28 9.83 9.50
CA ALA A 54 11.60 9.94 10.10
C ALA A 54 11.62 10.03 11.64
N ILE A 55 10.47 10.31 12.26
CA ILE A 55 10.38 10.65 13.69
C ILE A 55 9.69 9.52 14.48
N ALA A 56 8.77 8.79 13.86
CA ALA A 56 8.03 7.71 14.50
C ALA A 56 8.96 6.53 14.89
N PRO A 57 8.87 6.00 16.11
CA PRO A 57 9.52 4.74 16.47
C PRO A 57 9.06 3.58 15.58
N ALA A 58 9.94 2.63 15.29
CA ALA A 58 9.61 1.47 14.44
C ALA A 58 8.39 0.69 14.95
N ALA A 59 8.23 0.54 16.27
CA ALA A 59 7.09 -0.14 16.87
C ALA A 59 5.75 0.53 16.52
N ASP A 60 5.71 1.86 16.49
CA ASP A 60 4.49 2.62 16.16
C ASP A 60 4.17 2.49 14.66
N LYS A 61 5.19 2.54 13.80
CA LYS A 61 5.03 2.28 12.36
C LYS A 61 4.46 0.90 12.09
N LEU A 62 5.05 -0.13 12.71
CA LEU A 62 4.60 -1.52 12.58
C LEU A 62 3.16 -1.72 13.09
N ALA A 63 2.77 -1.05 14.18
CA ALA A 63 1.40 -1.11 14.69
C ALA A 63 0.40 -0.49 13.70
N LEU A 64 0.76 0.61 13.04
CA LEU A 64 -0.07 1.24 12.01
C LEU A 64 -0.18 0.37 10.75
N LEU A 65 0.94 -0.20 10.26
CA LEU A 65 0.94 -1.13 9.14
C LEU A 65 0.12 -2.39 9.43
N ALA A 66 0.21 -2.92 10.66
CA ALA A 66 -0.65 -4.03 11.10
C ALA A 66 -2.14 -3.65 11.11
N ALA A 67 -2.47 -2.41 11.47
CA ALA A 67 -3.84 -1.90 11.39
C ALA A 67 -4.35 -1.80 9.94
N MET A 68 -3.49 -1.38 9.01
CA MET A 68 -3.78 -1.41 7.56
C MET A 68 -3.99 -2.84 7.06
N ARG A 69 -3.15 -3.79 7.49
CA ARG A 69 -3.27 -5.22 7.19
C ARG A 69 -4.61 -5.78 7.67
N ALA A 70 -4.98 -5.52 8.92
CA ALA A 70 -6.28 -5.98 9.46
C ALA A 70 -7.46 -5.34 8.71
N ALA A 71 -7.36 -4.06 8.36
CA ALA A 71 -8.39 -3.35 7.62
C ALA A 71 -8.61 -3.95 6.22
N ILE A 72 -7.56 -4.18 5.44
CA ILE A 72 -7.70 -4.75 4.09
C ILE A 72 -8.16 -6.21 4.14
N SER A 73 -7.76 -6.98 5.15
CA SER A 73 -8.17 -8.38 5.34
C SER A 73 -9.58 -8.57 5.92
N GLY A 74 -10.28 -7.51 6.33
CA GLY A 74 -11.63 -7.65 6.89
C GLY A 74 -11.69 -7.91 8.39
N THR A 75 -10.55 -8.00 9.08
CA THR A 75 -10.47 -8.31 10.51
C THR A 75 -10.36 -7.07 11.40
N GLY A 76 -10.30 -5.87 10.80
CA GLY A 76 -10.33 -4.58 11.47
C GLY A 76 -10.88 -3.46 10.59
N THR A 77 -10.94 -2.26 11.17
CA THR A 77 -11.42 -1.04 10.49
C THR A 77 -10.64 0.21 10.89
N ALA A 78 -9.46 0.06 11.53
CA ALA A 78 -8.71 1.17 12.08
C ALA A 78 -7.97 2.03 11.03
N SER A 79 -7.71 1.48 9.83
CA SER A 79 -7.20 2.23 8.67
C SER A 79 -8.34 2.50 7.69
N ALA A 80 -8.56 3.78 7.37
CA ALA A 80 -9.56 4.20 6.40
C ALA A 80 -9.18 3.76 4.98
N GLU A 81 -7.90 3.88 4.64
CA GLU A 81 -7.32 3.48 3.35
C GLU A 81 -7.44 1.97 3.12
N GLY A 82 -7.17 1.16 4.16
CA GLY A 82 -7.35 -0.29 4.10
C GLY A 82 -8.82 -0.70 3.91
N VAL A 83 -9.75 -0.02 4.60
CA VAL A 83 -11.20 -0.25 4.41
C VAL A 83 -11.65 0.16 3.01
N ALA A 84 -11.20 1.33 2.53
CA ALA A 84 -11.54 1.84 1.21
C ALA A 84 -11.02 0.91 0.10
N LEU A 85 -9.75 0.50 0.16
CA LEU A 85 -9.19 -0.43 -0.81
C LEU A 85 -9.94 -1.77 -0.78
N ARG A 86 -10.23 -2.34 0.40
CA ARG A 86 -11.02 -3.57 0.51
C ARG A 86 -12.37 -3.47 -0.20
N GLN A 87 -13.07 -2.34 -0.03
CA GLN A 87 -14.36 -2.12 -0.71
C GLN A 87 -14.18 -2.11 -2.23
N THR A 88 -13.19 -1.40 -2.75
CA THR A 88 -12.88 -1.36 -4.19
C THR A 88 -12.48 -2.74 -4.73
N LEU A 89 -11.61 -3.47 -4.02
CA LEU A 89 -11.21 -4.83 -4.41
C LEU A 89 -12.43 -5.76 -4.51
N ASN A 90 -13.33 -5.71 -3.54
CA ASN A 90 -14.56 -6.51 -3.55
C ASN A 90 -15.48 -6.15 -4.73
N GLN A 91 -15.64 -4.85 -5.04
CA GLN A 91 -16.45 -4.38 -6.18
C GLN A 91 -15.90 -4.87 -7.52
N HIS A 92 -14.57 -4.91 -7.66
CA HIS A 92 -13.89 -5.32 -8.88
C HIS A 92 -13.50 -6.81 -8.91
N ARG A 93 -13.78 -7.57 -7.86
CA ARG A 93 -13.39 -8.98 -7.67
C ARG A 93 -11.87 -9.19 -7.78
N LEU A 94 -11.10 -8.27 -7.23
CA LEU A 94 -9.63 -8.29 -7.19
C LEU A 94 -9.13 -8.85 -5.86
N SER A 95 -7.97 -9.51 -5.88
CA SER A 95 -7.33 -10.06 -4.69
C SER A 95 -6.63 -8.97 -3.87
N PRO A 96 -6.68 -9.03 -2.52
CA PRO A 96 -5.89 -8.13 -1.67
C PRO A 96 -4.40 -8.49 -1.61
N GLN A 97 -3.98 -9.61 -2.21
CA GLN A 97 -2.62 -10.14 -2.05
C GLN A 97 -1.53 -9.13 -2.39
N HIS A 98 -1.66 -8.39 -3.50
CA HIS A 98 -0.62 -7.43 -3.91
C HIS A 98 -0.43 -6.30 -2.90
N ALA A 99 -1.52 -5.87 -2.24
CA ALA A 99 -1.45 -4.86 -1.19
C ALA A 99 -0.87 -5.45 0.11
N LEU A 100 -1.15 -6.72 0.41
CA LEU A 100 -0.55 -7.43 1.54
C LEU A 100 0.95 -7.68 1.35
N ASP A 101 1.37 -7.90 0.11
CA ASP A 101 2.78 -8.05 -0.27
C ASP A 101 3.52 -6.71 -0.10
N LEU A 102 2.93 -5.59 -0.55
CA LEU A 102 3.48 -4.26 -0.31
C LEU A 102 3.63 -3.95 1.18
N LEU A 103 2.63 -4.27 2.01
CA LEU A 103 2.75 -4.10 3.46
C LEU A 103 3.93 -4.88 4.05
N THR A 104 4.26 -6.05 3.49
CA THR A 104 5.42 -6.84 3.91
C THR A 104 6.73 -6.12 3.58
N ALA A 105 6.81 -5.42 2.44
CA ALA A 105 7.96 -4.57 2.13
C ALA A 105 8.07 -3.38 3.11
N PHE A 106 6.97 -2.66 3.35
CA PHE A 106 6.96 -1.52 4.26
C PHE A 106 7.28 -1.90 5.71
N GLU A 107 6.87 -3.08 6.17
CA GLU A 107 7.26 -3.64 7.47
C GLU A 107 8.79 -3.90 7.52
N ARG A 108 9.40 -4.36 6.43
CA ARG A 108 10.87 -4.52 6.32
C ARG A 108 11.57 -3.17 6.31
N ASP A 109 11.05 -2.18 5.59
CA ASP A 109 11.64 -0.84 5.51
C ASP A 109 11.66 -0.13 6.88
N CYS A 110 10.82 -0.55 7.83
CA CYS A 110 10.87 -0.08 9.21
C CYS A 110 12.04 -0.64 10.04
N THR A 111 12.70 -1.72 9.60
CA THR A 111 13.62 -2.51 10.43
C THR A 111 14.91 -2.98 9.73
N VAL A 112 14.98 -2.88 8.40
CA VAL A 112 16.10 -3.37 7.59
C VAL A 112 16.72 -2.23 6.80
N ASP A 113 17.94 -1.83 7.18
CA ASP A 113 18.67 -0.76 6.49
C ASP A 113 19.55 -1.26 5.33
N ARG A 114 19.82 -2.57 5.26
CA ARG A 114 20.70 -3.16 4.24
C ARG A 114 20.45 -4.65 4.03
N TYR A 115 20.47 -5.06 2.76
CA TYR A 115 20.46 -6.45 2.33
C TYR A 115 21.89 -6.95 2.07
N ALA A 116 22.22 -8.17 2.50
CA ALA A 116 23.58 -8.69 2.46
C ALA A 116 23.96 -9.25 1.09
N THR A 117 22.98 -9.82 0.39
CA THR A 117 23.18 -10.47 -0.91
C THR A 117 22.23 -9.92 -1.97
N TRP A 118 22.55 -10.20 -3.24
CA TRP A 118 21.65 -9.92 -4.36
C TRP A 118 20.32 -10.66 -4.21
N ASP A 119 20.35 -11.90 -3.74
CA ASP A 119 19.15 -12.72 -3.56
C ASP A 119 18.23 -12.12 -2.48
N ASP A 120 18.80 -11.58 -1.40
CA ASP A 120 18.02 -10.87 -0.37
C ASP A 120 17.36 -9.61 -0.92
N LEU A 121 18.08 -8.85 -1.76
CA LEU A 121 17.53 -7.67 -2.43
C LEU A 121 16.41 -8.05 -3.41
N MET A 122 16.60 -9.12 -4.17
CA MET A 122 15.58 -9.61 -5.10
C MET A 122 14.35 -10.17 -4.37
N ASP A 123 14.53 -10.83 -3.22
CA ASP A 123 13.42 -11.21 -2.35
C ASP A 123 12.67 -9.97 -1.86
N TYR A 124 13.35 -8.90 -1.45
CA TYR A 124 12.68 -7.64 -1.12
C TYR A 124 11.90 -7.06 -2.31
N CYS A 125 12.49 -7.02 -3.51
CA CYS A 125 11.82 -6.52 -4.72
C CYS A 125 10.57 -7.31 -5.11
N ARG A 126 10.49 -8.59 -4.72
CA ARG A 126 9.28 -9.42 -4.86
C ARG A 126 8.09 -8.83 -4.09
N TYR A 127 8.35 -8.11 -3.00
CA TYR A 127 7.33 -7.47 -2.17
C TYR A 127 7.19 -5.97 -2.47
N SER A 128 8.29 -5.25 -2.72
CA SER A 128 8.25 -3.78 -2.86
C SER A 128 7.85 -3.28 -4.25
N ALA A 129 8.15 -4.04 -5.32
CA ALA A 129 7.96 -3.57 -6.69
C ALA A 129 7.07 -4.49 -7.53
N ALA A 130 7.35 -5.80 -7.51
CA ALA A 130 6.60 -6.77 -8.32
C ALA A 130 5.07 -6.72 -8.12
N PRO A 131 4.53 -6.52 -6.90
CA PRO A 131 3.09 -6.51 -6.69
C PRO A 131 2.39 -5.33 -7.37
N VAL A 132 3.06 -4.18 -7.53
CA VAL A 132 2.48 -3.00 -8.20
C VAL A 132 2.19 -3.33 -9.67
N GLY A 133 3.17 -3.87 -10.39
CA GLY A 133 3.01 -4.25 -11.79
C GLY A 133 1.97 -5.37 -11.96
N ARG A 134 2.00 -6.37 -11.08
CA ARG A 134 1.03 -7.47 -11.11
C ARG A 134 -0.40 -7.01 -10.81
N TYR A 135 -0.58 -6.05 -9.91
CA TYR A 135 -1.90 -5.46 -9.65
C TYR A 135 -2.45 -4.75 -10.88
N VAL A 136 -1.62 -3.99 -11.60
CA VAL A 136 -2.04 -3.33 -12.84
C VAL A 136 -2.47 -4.36 -13.89
N LEU A 137 -1.74 -5.46 -14.06
CA LEU A 137 -2.13 -6.55 -14.97
C LEU A 137 -3.46 -7.19 -14.57
N ASP A 138 -3.65 -7.50 -13.29
CA ASP A 138 -4.88 -8.09 -12.77
C ASP A 138 -6.09 -7.14 -12.97
N VAL A 139 -5.92 -5.83 -12.80
CA VAL A 139 -6.97 -4.83 -13.06
C VAL A 139 -7.40 -4.85 -14.53
N HIS A 140 -6.47 -5.10 -15.46
CA HIS A 140 -6.76 -5.16 -16.90
C HIS A 140 -7.24 -6.55 -17.35
N GLY A 141 -7.22 -7.55 -16.47
CA GLY A 141 -7.64 -8.91 -16.79
C GLY A 141 -6.65 -9.66 -17.69
N GLU A 142 -5.37 -9.27 -17.65
CA GLU A 142 -4.31 -9.93 -18.42
C GLU A 142 -4.08 -11.38 -17.92
N ASP A 143 -3.64 -12.24 -18.85
CA ASP A 143 -3.31 -13.63 -18.52
C ASP A 143 -2.06 -13.72 -17.62
N ARG A 144 -2.00 -14.76 -16.78
CA ARG A 144 -0.85 -15.10 -15.95
C ARG A 144 0.15 -16.03 -16.66
N ALA A 145 -0.19 -16.50 -17.85
CA ALA A 145 0.61 -17.39 -18.69
C ALA A 145 1.89 -16.75 -19.25
#